data_AF-A0A967MVR6-F1
#
_entry.id   AF-A0A967MVR6-F1
#
_cell.length_a   1.000
_cell.length_b   1.000
_cell.length_c   1.000
_cell.angle_alpha   90.00
_cell.angle_beta   90.00
_cell.angle_gamma   90.00
#
_symmetry.space_group_name_H-M   'P 1'
#
loop_
_entity.id
_entity.type
_entity.pdbx_description
1 polymer ?
#
loop_
_entity_poly.entity_id
_entity_poly.type
_entity_poly.pdbx_seq_one_letter_code
_entity_poly.pdbx_strand_id
1 'polypeptide(L)'
;MPYCYPEPWDVGIRVPPYLFEDRFRSGFRHALEGGNITRREHLRLSFREGFRAGKLYLRRLRRARGVVEFPMRGKVKMRVG
;
A
#
# COMPACT_ATOMS: atom_id res chain seq x y z
N MET A 1 -14.34 -10.60 -15.46
CA MET A 1 -14.18 -9.15 -15.21
C MET A 1 -12.77 -8.90 -14.71
N PRO A 2 -11.99 -7.99 -15.31
CA PRO A 2 -10.69 -7.64 -14.74
C PRO A 2 -10.92 -7.00 -13.36
N TYR A 3 -10.26 -7.54 -12.34
CA TYR A 3 -10.33 -6.99 -11.00
C TYR A 3 -9.64 -5.61 -11.01
N CYS A 4 -10.41 -4.55 -10.81
CA CYS A 4 -9.89 -3.19 -10.72
C CYS A 4 -9.69 -2.84 -9.25
N TYR A 5 -8.49 -2.42 -8.89
CA TYR A 5 -8.26 -1.87 -7.56
C TYR A 5 -9.01 -0.55 -7.41
N PRO A 6 -9.57 -0.25 -6.22
CA PRO A 6 -10.20 1.04 -5.98
C PRO A 6 -9.17 2.16 -6.08
N GLU A 7 -9.64 3.33 -6.49
CA GLU A 7 -8.89 4.58 -6.37
C GLU A 7 -9.02 5.15 -4.95
N PRO A 8 -8.17 6.12 -4.54
CA PRO A 8 -8.23 6.69 -3.20
C PRO A 8 -9.61 7.26 -2.82
N TRP A 9 -10.28 7.95 -3.73
CA TRP A 9 -11.60 8.57 -3.47
C TRP A 9 -12.71 7.54 -3.31
N ASP A 10 -12.63 6.39 -3.99
CA ASP A 10 -13.62 5.30 -3.87
C ASP A 10 -13.69 4.75 -2.43
N VAL A 11 -12.61 4.93 -1.66
CA VAL A 11 -12.49 4.50 -0.27
C VAL A 11 -12.48 5.66 0.73
N GLY A 12 -12.84 6.87 0.28
CA GLY A 12 -12.97 8.07 1.10
C GLY A 12 -11.64 8.74 1.47
N ILE A 13 -10.55 8.45 0.77
CA ILE A 13 -9.24 9.10 0.97
C ILE A 13 -9.17 10.33 0.06
N ARG A 14 -9.01 11.50 0.66
CA ARG A 14 -8.76 12.76 -0.06
C ARG A 14 -7.27 12.98 -0.25
N VAL A 15 -6.87 13.41 -1.44
CA VAL A 15 -5.49 13.78 -1.72
C VAL A 15 -5.22 15.18 -1.16
N PRO A 16 -4.20 15.36 -0.29
CA PRO A 16 -3.80 16.68 0.17
C PRO A 16 -3.42 17.62 -0.99
N PRO A 17 -3.83 18.91 -0.96
CA PRO A 17 -3.68 19.83 -2.09
C PRO A 17 -2.22 20.15 -2.46
N TYR A 18 -1.28 19.93 -1.54
CA TYR A 18 0.16 20.13 -1.77
C TYR A 18 0.84 18.91 -2.42
N LEU A 19 0.09 17.84 -2.73
CA LEU A 19 0.62 16.64 -3.35
C LEU A 19 0.15 16.53 -4.80
N PHE A 20 1.04 16.01 -5.67
CA PHE A 20 0.69 15.68 -7.04
C PHE A 20 -0.22 14.45 -7.06
N GLU A 21 -1.45 14.63 -7.54
CA GLU A 21 -2.51 13.63 -7.54
C GLU A 21 -2.11 12.35 -8.27
N ASP A 22 -1.58 12.45 -9.49
CA ASP A 22 -1.18 11.26 -10.27
C ASP A 22 -0.14 10.40 -9.55
N ARG A 23 0.82 11.05 -8.88
CA ARG A 23 1.85 10.35 -8.11
C ARG A 23 1.27 9.72 -6.86
N PHE A 24 0.33 10.39 -6.21
CA PHE A 24 -0.39 9.84 -5.07
C PHE A 24 -1.21 8.61 -5.46
N ARG A 25 -1.98 8.68 -6.55
CA ARG A 25 -2.74 7.55 -7.10
C ARG A 25 -1.83 6.38 -7.45
N SER A 26 -0.72 6.65 -8.14
CA SER A 26 0.27 5.64 -8.49
C SER A 26 0.86 4.95 -7.24
N GLY A 27 1.22 5.73 -6.21
CA GLY A 27 1.70 5.19 -4.94
C GLY A 27 0.65 4.33 -4.23
N PHE A 28 -0.60 4.79 -4.21
CA PHE A 28 -1.72 4.08 -3.61
C PHE A 28 -1.94 2.72 -4.29
N ARG A 29 -2.06 2.73 -5.62
CA ARG A 29 -2.20 1.51 -6.44
C ARG A 29 -1.04 0.55 -6.24
N HIS A 30 0.20 1.06 -6.26
CA HIS A 30 1.40 0.26 -6.02
C HIS A 30 1.37 -0.46 -4.67
N ALA A 31 0.80 0.15 -3.64
CA ALA A 31 0.62 -0.49 -2.34
C ALA A 31 -0.43 -1.61 -2.37
N LEU A 32 -1.51 -1.45 -3.14
CA LEU A 32 -2.58 -2.45 -3.29
C LEU A 32 -2.11 -3.68 -4.07
N GLU A 33 -1.27 -3.46 -5.08
CA GLU A 33 -0.61 -4.51 -5.87
C GLU A 33 0.46 -5.27 -5.06
N GLY A 34 0.77 -4.85 -3.82
CA GLY A 34 1.76 -5.49 -2.97
C GLY A 34 3.21 -5.08 -3.27
N GLY A 35 3.40 -4.00 -4.02
CA GLY A 35 4.71 -3.49 -4.42
C GLY A 35 5.58 -3.01 -3.26
N ASN A 36 6.89 -3.02 -3.48
CA ASN A 36 7.90 -2.45 -2.59
C ASN A 36 8.44 -1.11 -3.14
N ILE A 37 8.92 -0.24 -2.25
CA ILE A 37 9.60 1.01 -2.62
C ILE A 37 11.04 0.66 -3.01
N THR A 38 11.27 0.38 -4.28
CA THR A 38 12.59 -0.02 -4.82
C THR A 38 13.19 0.95 -5.81
N ARG A 39 12.38 1.84 -6.41
CA ARG A 39 12.82 2.77 -7.46
C ARG A 39 12.88 4.20 -6.93
N ARG A 40 13.70 5.04 -7.57
CA ARG A 40 13.89 6.44 -7.17
C ARG A 40 12.59 7.25 -7.25
N GLU A 41 11.73 6.94 -8.22
CA GLU A 41 10.43 7.59 -8.40
C GLU A 41 9.50 7.34 -7.20
N HIS A 42 9.64 6.17 -6.56
CA HIS A 42 8.86 5.80 -5.38
C HIS A 42 9.25 6.62 -4.13
N LEU A 43 10.41 7.29 -4.15
CA LEU A 43 10.90 8.10 -3.03
C LEU A 43 10.30 9.50 -3.01
N ARG A 44 9.60 9.92 -4.08
CA ARG A 44 8.92 11.22 -4.14
C ARG A 44 7.81 11.29 -3.08
N LEU A 45 7.68 12.44 -2.42
CA LEU A 45 6.74 12.65 -1.31
C LEU A 45 5.31 12.21 -1.65
N SER A 46 4.75 12.70 -2.75
CA SER A 46 3.39 12.36 -3.17
C SER A 46 3.18 10.86 -3.38
N PHE A 47 4.18 10.17 -3.94
CA PHE A 47 4.13 8.72 -4.09
C PHE A 47 4.16 8.01 -2.73
N ARG A 48 5.06 8.42 -1.83
CA ARG A 48 5.18 7.82 -0.49
C ARG A 48 3.91 7.99 0.34
N GLU A 49 3.28 9.15 0.27
CA GLU A 49 2.01 9.42 0.95
C GLU A 49 0.87 8.58 0.38
N GLY A 50 0.77 8.46 -0.95
CA GLY A 50 -0.16 7.56 -1.61
C GLY A 50 0.06 6.09 -1.20
N PHE A 51 1.31 5.64 -1.23
CA PHE A 51 1.69 4.30 -0.83
C PHE A 51 1.34 4.02 0.63
N ARG A 52 1.62 4.97 1.54
CA ARG A 52 1.25 4.88 2.95
C ARG A 52 -0.26 4.78 3.12
N ALA A 53 -1.03 5.60 2.42
CA ALA A 53 -2.48 5.57 2.44
C ALA A 53 -3.02 4.18 2.00
N GLY A 54 -2.45 3.60 0.95
CA GLY A 54 -2.79 2.25 0.49
C GLY A 54 -2.49 1.17 1.54
N LYS A 55 -1.33 1.21 2.20
CA LYS A 55 -1.01 0.27 3.29
C LYS A 55 -1.97 0.41 4.48
N LEU A 56 -2.35 1.63 4.84
CA LEU A 56 -3.32 1.88 5.91
C LEU A 56 -4.71 1.36 5.55
N TYR A 57 -5.13 1.55 4.30
CA TYR A 57 -6.38 0.98 3.77
C TYR A 57 -6.37 -0.55 3.84
N LEU A 58 -5.32 -1.20 3.33
CA LEU A 58 -5.19 -2.66 3.44
C LEU A 58 -5.20 -3.15 4.89
N ARG A 59 -4.54 -2.41 5.80
CA ARG A 59 -4.56 -2.72 7.24
C ARG A 59 -5.99 -2.64 7.81
N ARG A 60 -6.76 -1.62 7.42
CA ARG A 60 -8.17 -1.48 7.82
C ARG A 60 -9.02 -2.63 7.27
N LEU A 61 -8.89 -2.96 5.99
CA LEU A 61 -9.60 -4.08 5.36
C LEU A 61 -9.30 -5.41 6.04
N ARG A 62 -8.03 -5.68 6.34
CA ARG A 62 -7.62 -6.90 7.05
C ARG A 62 -8.27 -6.98 8.43
N ARG A 63 -8.22 -5.91 9.21
CA ARG A 63 -8.89 -5.84 10.52
C ARG A 63 -10.40 -6.08 10.41
N ALA A 64 -11.05 -5.45 9.42
CA ALA A 64 -12.49 -5.65 9.19
C ALA A 64 -12.85 -7.10 8.84
N ARG A 65 -11.92 -7.86 8.25
CA ARG A 65 -12.05 -9.28 7.95
C ARG A 65 -11.56 -10.20 9.07
N GLY A 66 -11.29 -9.66 10.26
CA GLY A 66 -10.76 -10.44 11.39
C GLY A 66 -9.28 -10.84 11.26
N VAL A 67 -8.57 -10.34 10.24
CA VAL A 67 -7.13 -10.55 10.07
C VAL A 67 -6.38 -9.50 10.91
N VAL A 68 -6.24 -9.80 12.21
CA VAL A 68 -5.64 -8.91 13.21
C VAL A 68 -4.11 -9.05 13.26
N GLU A 69 -3.61 -10.27 13.09
CA GLU A 69 -2.18 -10.59 13.11
C GLU A 69 -1.80 -11.39 11.85
N PHE A 70 -0.64 -11.09 11.28
CA PHE A 70 -0.06 -11.99 10.30
C PHE A 70 0.35 -13.28 11.02
N PRO A 71 0.06 -14.47 10.46
CA PRO A 71 0.23 -15.74 11.18
C PRO A 71 1.67 -16.08 11.58
N MET A 72 2.68 -15.28 11.24
CA MET A 72 4.04 -15.48 11.73
C MET A 72 4.92 -14.23 11.57
N ARG A 73 5.64 -13.83 12.63
CA ARG A 73 6.86 -13.02 12.55
C ARG A 73 8.08 -13.92 12.83
N GLY A 74 8.33 -14.88 11.94
CA GLY A 74 9.47 -15.80 12.07
C GLY A 74 10.62 -15.42 11.14
N LYS A 75 11.86 -15.41 11.65
CA LYS A 75 13.07 -15.45 10.80
C LYS A 75 13.42 -16.91 10.57
N VAL A 76 13.28 -17.40 9.35
CA VAL A 76 13.75 -18.75 8.98
C VAL A 76 15.27 -18.68 8.83
N LYS A 77 16.00 -19.35 9.72
CA LYS A 77 17.44 -19.62 9.55
C LYS A 77 17.58 -21.04 9.02
N MET A 78 17.92 -21.20 7.75
CA MET A 78 18.34 -22.50 7.21
C MET A 78 19.84 -22.66 7.44
N ARG A 79 20.24 -23.75 8.11
CA ARG A 79 21.62 -24.25 8.05
C ARG A 79 21.67 -25.25 6.91
N VAL A 80 22.45 -24.95 5.89
CA VAL A 80 22.90 -25.93 4.90
C VAL A 80 24.07 -26.66 5.58
N GLY A 81 23.90 -27.95 5.84
CA GLY A 81 24.97 -28.86 6.28
C GLY A 81 25.63 -29.51 5.08
#